data_AF-A0A9E7KP87-F1
#
_entry.id   AF-A0A9E7KP87-F1
#
_cell.length_a   1.000
_cell.length_b   1.000
_cell.length_c   1.000
_cell.angle_alpha   90.00
_cell.angle_beta   90.00
_cell.angle_gamma   90.00
#
_symmetry.space_group_name_H-M   'P 1'
#
loop_
_entity.id
_entity.type
_entity.pdbx_description
1 polymer ?
#
loop_
_entity_poly.entity_id
_entity_poly.type
_entity_poly.pdbx_seq_one_letter_code
_entity_poly.pdbx_strand_id
1 'polypeptide(L)'
;MALNFPTNLLPKHDNASKSVEQFCKDTVMTIWHYHGGCQVGQVVDKDYKVVGVDALRVVDGSTFNFSPGTNPQATVMMLGRLSPSTNKHQNAIEAFLVVI
;
A
#
# COMPACT_ATOMS: atom_id res chain seq x y z
N MET A 1 -2.45 6.45 -28.62
CA MET A 1 -1.86 6.57 -27.27
C MET A 1 -1.58 5.16 -26.78
N ALA A 2 -0.31 4.76 -26.63
CA ALA A 2 0.01 3.46 -26.06
C ALA A 2 -0.09 3.54 -24.53
N LEU A 3 -0.74 2.56 -23.91
CA LEU A 3 -0.76 2.44 -22.45
C LEU A 3 0.59 1.88 -22.00
N ASN A 4 1.40 2.73 -21.36
CA ASN A 4 2.67 2.30 -20.77
C ASN A 4 2.40 1.72 -19.38
N PHE A 5 2.37 0.39 -19.31
CA PHE A 5 2.31 -0.30 -18.02
C PHE A 5 3.71 -0.35 -17.38
N PRO A 6 3.82 -0.23 -16.06
CA PRO A 6 5.08 -0.42 -15.36
C PRO A 6 5.51 -1.89 -15.48
N THR A 7 6.43 -2.15 -16.41
CA THR A 7 7.01 -3.48 -16.63
C THR A 7 8.39 -3.57 -15.98
N ASN A 8 8.81 -4.79 -15.64
CA ASN A 8 10.18 -5.04 -15.19
C ASN A 8 11.18 -4.68 -16.32
N LEU A 9 12.10 -3.75 -16.01
CA LEU A 9 13.09 -3.22 -16.96
C LEU A 9 14.44 -3.96 -16.90
N LEU A 10 14.56 -4.99 -16.06
CA LEU A 10 15.76 -5.82 -16.03
C LEU A 10 15.93 -6.56 -17.36
N PRO A 11 17.18 -6.78 -17.83
CA PRO A 11 17.44 -7.60 -19.00
C PRO A 11 16.80 -8.98 -18.85
N LYS A 12 15.99 -9.37 -19.84
CA LYS A 12 15.33 -10.67 -19.86
C LYS A 12 16.27 -11.70 -20.48
N HIS A 13 16.24 -12.90 -19.92
CA HIS A 13 17.01 -14.04 -20.42
C HIS A 13 16.05 -14.95 -21.18
N ASP A 14 16.32 -15.39 -22.40
CA ASP A 14 15.35 -16.21 -23.16
C ASP A 14 15.63 -17.72 -23.10
N ASN A 15 16.56 -18.14 -22.24
CA ASN A 15 16.96 -19.55 -22.13
C ASN A 15 15.86 -20.41 -21.49
N ALA A 16 15.63 -21.61 -22.02
CA ALA A 16 14.61 -22.55 -21.54
C ALA A 16 14.93 -23.20 -20.17
N SER A 17 16.22 -23.22 -19.77
CA SER A 17 16.69 -23.76 -18.50
C SER A 17 16.93 -22.64 -17.48
N LYS A 18 15.87 -22.07 -16.93
CA LYS A 18 15.96 -21.09 -15.84
C LYS A 18 15.71 -21.74 -14.50
N SER A 19 16.45 -21.32 -13.48
CA SER A 19 16.05 -21.58 -12.10
C SER A 19 14.76 -20.81 -11.78
N VAL A 20 14.01 -21.29 -10.79
CA VAL A 20 12.82 -20.59 -10.27
C VAL A 20 13.19 -19.18 -9.80
N GLU A 21 14.38 -19.00 -9.24
CA GLU A 21 14.89 -17.69 -8.83
C GLU A 21 15.02 -16.71 -10.02
N GLN A 22 15.62 -17.15 -11.13
CA GLN A 22 15.78 -16.30 -12.31
C GLN A 22 14.43 -15.98 -12.95
N PHE A 23 13.50 -16.95 -12.96
CA PHE A 23 12.13 -16.70 -13.41
C PHE A 23 11.46 -15.60 -12.57
N CYS A 24 11.58 -15.64 -11.23
CA CYS A 24 11.04 -14.60 -10.36
C CYS A 24 11.67 -13.24 -10.65
N LYS A 25 13.00 -13.15 -10.79
CA LYS A 25 13.71 -11.89 -11.10
C LYS A 25 13.29 -11.28 -12.44
N ASP A 26 13.11 -12.12 -13.47
CA ASP A 26 12.75 -11.66 -14.81
C ASP A 26 11.28 -11.22 -14.92
N THR A 27 10.40 -11.79 -14.08
CA THR A 27 8.94 -11.61 -14.22
C THR A 27 8.30 -10.80 -13.10
N VAL A 28 8.98 -10.56 -11.98
CA VAL A 28 8.43 -9.80 -10.86
C VAL A 28 8.01 -8.41 -11.32
N MET A 29 6.80 -8.03 -10.96
CA MET A 29 6.26 -6.68 -11.12
C MET A 29 5.50 -6.33 -9.85
N THR A 30 5.14 -5.05 -9.73
CA THR A 30 4.26 -4.64 -8.65
C THR A 30 2.84 -5.16 -8.85
N ILE A 31 2.18 -5.45 -7.74
CA ILE A 31 0.72 -5.64 -7.66
C ILE A 31 0.03 -4.39 -7.10
N TRP A 32 0.73 -3.25 -7.08
CA TRP A 32 0.25 -1.95 -6.62
C TRP A 32 -0.16 -1.87 -5.13
N HIS A 33 0.26 -2.83 -4.30
CA HIS A 33 -0.03 -2.88 -2.85
C HIS A 33 1.14 -2.38 -1.98
N TYR A 34 1.78 -1.29 -2.39
CA TYR A 34 2.82 -0.66 -1.58
C TYR A 34 2.24 -0.12 -0.26
N HIS A 35 2.96 -0.30 0.84
CA HIS A 35 2.53 0.07 2.18
C HIS A 35 3.75 0.34 3.08
N GLY A 36 3.52 0.85 4.29
CA GLY A 36 4.57 1.27 5.22
C GLY A 36 5.05 2.71 5.00
N GLY A 37 5.99 3.16 5.85
CA GLY A 37 6.54 4.52 5.84
C GLY A 37 6.08 5.40 7.00
N CYS A 38 4.87 5.20 7.54
CA CYS A 38 4.36 5.88 8.74
C CYS A 38 3.93 4.87 9.82
N GLN A 39 4.81 3.94 10.15
CA GLN A 39 4.48 2.82 11.04
C GLN A 39 4.06 3.27 12.45
N VAL A 40 3.07 2.56 13.01
CA VAL A 40 2.60 2.75 14.40
C VAL A 40 3.75 2.44 15.37
N GLY A 41 3.97 3.32 16.34
CA GLY A 41 5.07 3.25 17.31
C GLY A 41 6.40 3.84 16.80
N GLN A 42 6.47 4.26 15.53
CA GLN A 42 7.65 4.96 14.97
C GLN A 42 7.32 6.38 14.52
N VAL A 43 6.30 6.55 13.68
CA VAL A 43 5.87 7.86 13.15
C VAL A 43 4.55 8.32 13.75
N VAL A 44 3.62 7.39 13.96
CA VAL A 44 2.32 7.65 14.58
C VAL A 44 2.14 6.85 15.86
N ASP A 45 1.33 7.35 16.80
CA ASP A 45 0.95 6.62 18.00
C ASP A 45 -0.18 5.59 17.74
N LYS A 46 -0.61 4.88 18.79
CA LYS A 46 -1.69 3.89 18.72
C LYS A 46 -3.06 4.47 18.31
N ASP A 47 -3.23 5.78 18.43
CA ASP A 47 -4.42 6.51 18.04
C ASP A 47 -4.24 7.18 16.66
N TYR A 48 -3.19 6.77 15.91
CA TYR A 48 -2.81 7.24 14.58
C TYR A 48 -2.40 8.72 14.53
N LYS A 49 -2.06 9.32 15.68
CA LYS A 49 -1.57 10.71 15.75
C LYS A 49 -0.09 10.76 15.42
N VAL A 50 0.30 11.76 14.63
CA VAL A 50 1.72 11.99 14.33
C VAL A 50 2.44 12.42 15.60
N VAL A 51 3.53 11.72 15.94
CA VAL A 51 4.28 11.97 17.17
C VAL A 51 4.88 13.38 17.14
N GLY A 52 4.63 14.17 18.20
CA GLY A 52 5.15 15.54 18.31
C GLY A 52 4.41 16.58 17.47
N VAL A 53 3.29 16.23 16.83
CA VAL A 53 2.47 17.17 16.05
C VAL A 53 1.03 17.15 16.57
N ASP A 54 0.52 18.34 16.87
CA ASP A 54 -0.86 18.50 17.32
C ASP A 54 -1.86 18.40 16.16
N ALA A 55 -3.02 17.80 16.45
CA ALA A 55 -4.17 17.72 15.54
C ALA A 55 -3.93 17.07 14.16
N LEU A 56 -2.84 16.31 13.97
CA LEU A 56 -2.54 15.60 12.72
C LEU A 56 -2.56 14.07 12.90
N ARG A 57 -3.19 13.37 11.94
CA ARG A 57 -3.23 11.90 11.90
C ARG A 57 -2.95 11.37 10.50
N VAL A 58 -2.43 10.15 10.42
CA VAL A 58 -2.23 9.43 9.17
C VAL A 58 -3.06 8.15 9.21
N VAL A 59 -3.96 7.97 8.23
CA VAL A 59 -4.92 6.87 8.18
C VAL A 59 -4.99 6.34 6.75
N ASP A 60 -3.95 5.63 6.33
CA ASP A 60 -3.82 5.01 5.01
C ASP A 60 -2.91 3.76 5.08
N GLY A 61 -2.55 3.17 3.93
CA GLY A 61 -1.67 2.00 3.88
C GLY A 61 -0.26 2.23 4.42
N SER A 62 0.19 3.47 4.60
CA SER A 62 1.55 3.76 5.10
C SER A 62 1.75 3.34 6.56
N THR A 63 0.65 3.12 7.30
CA THR A 63 0.71 2.69 8.71
C THR A 63 0.79 1.18 8.89
N PHE A 64 0.72 0.39 7.79
CA PHE A 64 0.78 -1.07 7.86
C PHE A 64 2.22 -1.56 8.07
N ASN A 65 2.39 -2.53 8.97
CA ASN A 65 3.65 -3.27 9.13
C ASN A 65 3.79 -4.42 8.13
N PHE A 66 2.66 -4.96 7.66
CA PHE A 66 2.58 -6.07 6.72
C PHE A 66 1.40 -5.84 5.77
N SER A 67 1.51 -6.33 4.54
CA SER A 67 0.39 -6.30 3.60
C SER A 67 -0.75 -7.18 4.13
N PRO A 68 -2.01 -6.70 4.10
CA PRO A 68 -3.17 -7.57 4.20
C PRO A 68 -3.09 -8.69 3.15
N GLY A 69 -3.60 -9.89 3.47
CA GLY A 69 -3.54 -11.07 2.59
C GLY A 69 -4.49 -11.04 1.38
N THR A 70 -5.09 -9.90 1.07
CA THR A 70 -6.03 -9.68 -0.04
C THR A 70 -5.81 -8.27 -0.60
N ASN A 71 -6.59 -7.85 -1.60
CA ASN A 71 -6.57 -6.46 -2.06
C ASN A 71 -6.80 -5.50 -0.86
N PRO A 72 -5.84 -4.63 -0.52
CA PRO A 72 -5.86 -3.83 0.69
C PRO A 72 -6.89 -2.71 0.64
N GLN A 73 -7.56 -2.46 -0.49
CA GLN A 73 -8.58 -1.42 -0.62
C GLN A 73 -9.64 -1.52 0.48
N ALA A 74 -10.19 -2.72 0.71
CA ALA A 74 -11.19 -2.93 1.74
C ALA A 74 -10.63 -2.63 3.15
N THR A 75 -9.40 -3.05 3.42
CA THR A 75 -8.72 -2.80 4.69
C THR A 75 -8.48 -1.31 4.93
N VAL A 76 -8.03 -0.56 3.91
CA VAL A 76 -7.82 0.89 4.00
C VAL A 76 -9.14 1.63 4.21
N MET A 77 -10.21 1.25 3.49
CA MET A 77 -11.55 1.83 3.70
C MET A 77 -12.08 1.56 5.11
N MET A 78 -11.87 0.36 5.64
CA MET A 78 -12.23 0.01 7.01
C MET A 78 -11.42 0.84 8.03
N LEU A 79 -10.11 0.97 7.80
CA LEU A 79 -9.21 1.73 8.68
C LEU A 79 -9.69 3.18 8.83
N GLY A 80 -10.09 3.83 7.74
CA GLY A 80 -10.68 5.18 7.75
C GLY A 80 -11.82 5.32 8.75
N ARG A 81 -12.71 4.31 8.82
CA ARG A 81 -13.87 4.29 9.74
C ARG A 81 -13.49 3.91 11.18
N LEU A 82 -12.51 3.03 11.37
CA LEU A 82 -12.08 2.60 12.70
C LEU A 82 -11.20 3.64 13.40
N SER A 83 -10.53 4.50 12.64
CA SER A 83 -9.66 5.52 13.20
C SER A 83 -10.45 6.41 14.19
N PRO A 84 -9.96 6.62 15.43
CA PRO A 84 -10.74 7.35 16.43
C PRO A 84 -10.91 8.84 16.07
N SER A 85 -11.94 9.24 15.32
CA SER A 85 -12.12 10.65 14.95
C SER A 85 -12.81 11.44 16.07
N THR A 86 -12.32 12.66 16.31
CA THR A 86 -13.03 13.66 17.13
C THR A 86 -14.17 14.31 16.36
N ASN A 87 -14.15 14.28 15.03
CA ASN A 87 -15.21 14.74 14.13
C ASN A 87 -15.73 13.56 13.28
N LYS A 88 -16.85 12.97 13.69
CA LYS A 88 -17.46 11.78 13.08
C LYS A 88 -18.08 12.01 11.68
N HIS A 89 -17.94 13.21 11.10
CA HIS A 89 -18.62 13.61 9.87
C HIS A 89 -17.74 13.59 8.60
N GLN A 90 -16.43 13.31 8.68
CA GLN A 90 -15.60 13.13 7.49
C GLN A 90 -15.73 11.68 6.98
N ASN A 91 -16.72 11.46 6.12
CA ASN A 91 -17.00 10.17 5.52
C ASN A 91 -15.82 9.70 4.64
N ALA A 92 -15.43 8.45 4.83
CA ALA A 92 -14.59 7.68 3.92
C ALA A 92 -15.35 7.47 2.59
N ILE A 93 -15.20 8.41 1.67
CA ILE A 93 -15.61 8.38 0.25
C ILE A 93 -14.57 9.29 -0.41
N GLU A 94 -13.63 8.85 -1.24
CA GLU A 94 -13.63 7.75 -2.19
C GLU A 94 -12.24 7.15 -2.38
N ALA A 95 -12.15 5.84 -2.58
CA ALA A 95 -11.03 5.19 -3.25
C ALA A 95 -11.48 4.92 -4.70
N PHE A 96 -11.47 5.94 -5.55
CA PHE A 96 -11.70 5.74 -6.98
C PHE A 96 -10.44 5.10 -7.61
N LEU A 97 -10.67 3.95 -8.24
CA LEU A 97 -9.75 3.12 -9.02
C LEU A 97 -8.54 2.52 -8.26
N VAL A 98 -8.78 1.38 -7.59
CA VAL A 98 -7.77 0.30 -7.49
C VAL A 98 -8.41 -0.98 -8.01
N VAL A 99 -8.74 -0.95 -9.31
CA VAL A 99 -8.92 -2.15 -10.13
C VAL A 99 -8.16 -1.88 -11.42
N ILE A 100 -7.34 -2.87 -11.80
CA ILE A 100 -6.46 -3.01 -12.96
C ILE A 100 -5.07 -2.36 -12.83
#